data_AF-A0A6A4FQF6-F1
#
_entry.id   AF-A0A6A4FQF6-F1
#
_cell.length_a   1.000
_cell.length_b   1.000
_cell.length_c   1.000
_cell.angle_alpha   90.00
_cell.angle_beta   90.00
_cell.angle_gamma   90.00
#
_symmetry.space_group_name_H-M   'P 1'
#
loop_
_entity.id
_entity.type
_entity.pdbx_description
1 polymer ?
#
loop_
_entity_poly.entity_id
_entity_poly.type
_entity_poly.pdbx_seq_one_letter_code
_entity_poly.pdbx_strand_id
1 'polypeptide(L)'
;MRKLLTLHCPTIRIRSPRSNVCDICAIYHAGMRGGVTADKTEELGRHTESARLMRREYKHDKTSCSSDHTVIVMDYSQNLTIPSESNTPSQWYFCSLFSVSCFGIYYENDGVQTNYIYDESTSGKGSDQINSMLAHFIETKLVPVGKPT
;
A
#
# COMPACT_ATOMS: atom_id res chain seq x y z
N MET A 1 3.11 9.48 5.89
CA MET A 1 2.01 8.53 6.17
C MET A 1 2.21 7.70 7.46
N ARG A 2 3.30 6.92 7.61
CA ARG A 2 3.57 6.12 8.84
C ARG A 2 3.47 6.91 10.16
N LYS A 3 4.02 8.13 10.22
CA LYS A 3 3.96 9.00 11.43
C LYS A 3 2.53 9.44 11.80
N LEU A 4 1.72 9.80 10.81
CA LEU A 4 0.31 10.18 10.99
C LEU A 4 -0.53 8.99 11.48
N LEU A 5 -0.30 7.81 10.88
CA LEU A 5 -1.00 6.58 11.28
C LEU A 5 -0.63 6.12 12.69
N THR A 6 0.65 6.24 13.08
CA THR A 6 1.09 5.95 14.46
C THR A 6 0.53 6.95 15.46
N LEU A 7 0.32 8.21 15.07
CA LEU A 7 -0.29 9.24 15.92
C LEU A 7 -1.76 8.92 16.22
N HIS A 8 -2.52 8.48 15.21
CA HIS A 8 -3.95 8.17 15.33
C HIS A 8 -4.24 6.72 15.76
N CYS A 9 -3.27 5.80 15.63
CA CYS A 9 -3.38 4.40 16.02
C CYS A 9 -2.08 3.93 16.71
N PRO A 10 -1.83 4.30 17.97
CA PRO A 10 -0.55 4.09 18.66
C PRO A 10 -0.19 2.62 18.89
N THR A 11 -1.18 1.72 18.83
CA THR A 11 -0.99 0.27 18.93
C THR A 11 -0.74 -0.41 17.58
N ILE A 12 -0.69 0.35 16.49
CA ILE A 12 -0.45 -0.23 15.16
C ILE A 12 1.02 -0.62 15.00
N ARG A 13 1.29 -1.91 15.19
CA ARG A 13 2.55 -2.53 14.76
C ARG A 13 2.36 -3.02 13.34
N ILE A 14 3.02 -2.36 12.39
CA ILE A 14 3.16 -2.86 11.01
C ILE A 14 4.12 -4.05 11.10
N ARG A 15 3.58 -5.24 11.37
CA ARG A 15 4.34 -6.50 11.40
C ARG A 15 4.90 -6.84 10.01
N SER A 16 5.71 -7.90 9.98
CA SER A 16 6.41 -8.46 8.81
C SER A 16 5.64 -8.28 7.48
N PRO A 17 6.31 -8.07 6.33
CA PRO A 17 5.80 -7.51 5.06
C PRO A 17 4.46 -8.03 4.50
N ARG A 18 3.86 -9.07 5.07
CA ARG A 18 2.80 -9.90 4.50
C ARG A 18 1.40 -9.70 5.10
N SER A 19 1.18 -8.83 6.08
CA SER A 19 -0.16 -8.67 6.68
C SER A 19 -0.49 -7.26 7.14
N ASN A 20 -1.63 -6.76 6.67
CA ASN A 20 -2.25 -5.51 7.12
C ASN A 20 -3.02 -5.66 8.45
N VAL A 21 -2.83 -6.79 9.16
CA VAL A 21 -3.52 -7.11 10.41
C VAL A 21 -2.60 -6.80 11.59
N CYS A 22 -3.04 -5.90 12.48
CA CYS A 22 -2.31 -5.57 13.71
C CYS A 22 -2.36 -6.71 14.74
N ASP A 23 -1.54 -6.61 15.78
CA ASP A 23 -1.47 -7.62 16.86
C ASP A 23 -2.83 -7.81 17.55
N ILE A 24 -3.55 -6.71 17.80
CA ILE A 24 -4.85 -6.72 18.46
C ILE A 24 -5.89 -7.47 17.60
N CYS A 25 -6.01 -7.14 16.31
CA CYS A 25 -6.87 -7.89 15.39
C CYS A 25 -6.49 -9.37 15.34
N ALA A 26 -5.20 -9.71 15.32
CA ALA A 26 -4.75 -11.09 15.31
C ALA A 26 -5.15 -11.84 16.58
N ILE A 27 -5.04 -11.19 17.75
CA ILE A 27 -5.48 -11.73 19.05
C ILE A 27 -7.00 -11.98 19.04
N TYR A 28 -7.80 -11.01 18.60
CA TYR A 28 -9.25 -11.21 18.48
C TYR A 28 -9.59 -12.34 17.52
N HIS A 29 -8.97 -12.38 16.34
CA HIS A 29 -9.19 -13.46 15.37
C HIS A 29 -8.83 -14.82 15.96
N ALA A 30 -7.72 -14.95 16.70
CA ALA A 30 -7.37 -16.19 17.38
C ALA A 30 -8.38 -16.55 18.47
N GLY A 31 -8.78 -15.58 19.30
CA GLY A 31 -9.73 -15.76 20.40
C GLY A 31 -11.18 -16.02 19.96
N MET A 32 -11.52 -15.71 18.70
CA MET A 32 -12.82 -16.03 18.08
C MET A 32 -12.85 -17.41 17.39
N ARG A 33 -11.69 -18.06 17.15
CA ARG A 33 -11.67 -19.41 16.55
C ARG A 33 -12.41 -20.46 17.39
N GLY A 34 -12.46 -20.26 18.71
CA GLY A 34 -13.20 -21.12 19.64
C GLY A 34 -14.67 -20.74 19.84
N GLY A 35 -15.17 -19.73 19.13
CA GLY A 35 -16.55 -19.25 19.25
C GLY A 35 -16.62 -17.72 19.18
N VAL A 36 -17.56 -17.23 18.35
CA VAL A 36 -17.84 -15.80 18.17
C VAL A 36 -18.95 -15.41 19.14
N THR A 37 -18.68 -14.43 20.01
CA THR A 37 -19.69 -13.83 20.90
C THR A 37 -19.97 -12.40 20.45
N ALA A 38 -21.13 -11.87 20.84
CA ALA A 38 -21.52 -10.48 20.56
C ALA A 38 -20.48 -9.49 21.12
N ASP A 39 -20.07 -9.68 22.38
CA ASP A 39 -19.11 -8.79 23.06
C ASP A 39 -17.76 -8.72 22.33
N LYS A 40 -17.20 -9.87 21.93
CA LYS A 40 -15.93 -9.94 21.18
C LYS A 40 -16.05 -9.27 19.81
N THR A 41 -17.22 -9.38 19.18
CA THR A 41 -17.49 -8.76 17.88
C THR A 41 -17.61 -7.24 18.01
N GLU A 42 -18.28 -6.75 19.05
CA GLU A 42 -18.40 -5.32 19.33
C GLU A 42 -17.04 -4.69 19.64
N GLU A 43 -16.23 -5.36 20.46
CA GLU A 43 -14.90 -4.88 20.84
C GLU A 43 -13.95 -4.78 19.63
N LEU A 44 -13.95 -5.80 18.76
CA LEU A 44 -13.24 -5.74 17.47
C LEU A 44 -13.82 -4.64 16.56
N GLY A 45 -15.13 -4.42 16.61
CA GLY A 45 -15.83 -3.35 15.91
C GLY A 45 -15.30 -1.96 16.30
N ARG A 46 -15.20 -1.69 17.61
CA ARG A 46 -14.61 -0.45 18.15
C ARG A 46 -13.14 -0.32 17.76
N HIS A 47 -12.37 -1.39 17.87
CA HIS A 47 -10.96 -1.38 17.49
C HIS A 47 -10.74 -1.03 16.00
N THR A 48 -11.63 -1.49 15.13
CA THR A 48 -11.52 -1.28 13.67
C THR A 48 -12.22 -0.02 13.17
N GLU A 49 -12.85 0.77 14.05
CA GLU A 49 -13.66 1.93 13.67
C GLU A 49 -12.86 2.95 12.85
N SER A 50 -11.69 3.38 13.33
CA SER A 50 -10.85 4.34 12.61
C SER A 50 -10.44 3.83 11.21
N ALA A 51 -10.11 2.54 11.10
CA ALA A 51 -9.79 1.94 9.80
C ALA A 51 -11.01 1.88 8.87
N ARG A 52 -12.22 1.67 9.42
CA ARG A 52 -13.48 1.71 8.66
C ARG A 52 -13.83 3.13 8.23
N LEU A 53 -13.54 4.14 9.05
CA LEU A 53 -13.73 5.54 8.70
C LEU A 53 -12.82 5.95 7.54
N MET A 54 -11.52 5.64 7.58
CA MET A 54 -10.62 5.92 6.45
C MET A 54 -11.08 5.23 5.15
N ARG A 55 -11.61 4.01 5.24
CA ARG A 55 -12.20 3.33 4.06
C ARG A 55 -13.46 4.01 3.53
N ARG A 56 -14.25 4.67 4.39
CA ARG A 56 -15.43 5.44 3.99
C ARG A 56 -15.01 6.75 3.33
N GLU A 57 -14.03 7.45 3.88
CA GLU A 57 -13.44 8.66 3.30
C GLU A 57 -12.91 8.36 1.89
N TYR A 58 -12.08 7.33 1.74
CA TYR A 58 -11.58 6.94 0.42
C TYR A 58 -12.70 6.59 -0.58
N LYS A 59 -13.77 5.92 -0.13
CA LYS A 59 -14.94 5.66 -1.00
C LYS A 59 -15.66 6.94 -1.40
N HIS A 60 -15.75 7.91 -0.48
CA HIS A 60 -16.33 9.21 -0.75
C HIS A 60 -15.47 9.99 -1.75
N ASP A 61 -14.14 10.00 -1.57
CA ASP A 61 -13.21 10.62 -2.52
C ASP A 61 -13.32 9.97 -3.89
N LYS A 62 -13.42 8.64 -3.95
CA LYS A 62 -13.66 7.94 -5.22
C LYS A 62 -14.93 8.42 -5.93
N THR A 63 -16.00 8.77 -5.19
CA THR A 63 -17.23 9.32 -5.80
C THR A 63 -17.13 10.79 -6.21
N SER A 64 -16.17 11.55 -5.67
CA SER A 64 -15.92 12.95 -6.07
C SER A 64 -15.00 13.08 -7.29
N CYS A 65 -14.47 11.95 -7.77
CA CYS A 65 -13.69 11.84 -9.00
C CYS A 65 -14.41 12.52 -10.18
N SER A 66 -13.74 13.50 -10.79
CA SER A 66 -14.25 14.30 -11.91
C SER A 66 -13.07 14.82 -12.76
N SER A 67 -13.35 15.61 -13.81
CA SER A 67 -12.29 16.27 -14.59
C SER A 67 -11.40 17.18 -13.72
N ASP A 68 -12.00 17.77 -12.68
CA ASP A 68 -11.34 18.77 -11.84
C ASP A 68 -10.78 18.16 -10.55
N HIS A 69 -11.24 16.95 -10.20
CA HIS A 69 -10.83 16.23 -9.00
C HIS A 69 -10.24 14.87 -9.38
N THR A 70 -8.93 14.77 -9.25
CA THR A 70 -8.16 13.53 -9.45
C THR A 70 -7.95 12.83 -8.12
N VAL A 71 -8.29 11.54 -8.07
CA VAL A 71 -7.98 10.67 -6.93
C VAL A 71 -6.90 9.69 -7.34
N ILE A 72 -5.77 9.74 -6.64
CA ILE A 72 -4.65 8.81 -6.82
C ILE A 72 -4.40 8.04 -5.53
N VAL A 73 -4.18 6.74 -5.67
CA VAL A 73 -3.75 5.86 -4.58
C VAL A 73 -2.36 5.38 -4.91
N MET A 74 -1.41 5.60 -4.01
CA MET A 74 -0.03 5.20 -4.24
C MET A 74 0.53 4.44 -3.05
N ASP A 75 1.27 3.37 -3.33
CA ASP A 75 1.94 2.56 -2.31
C ASP A 75 3.13 1.80 -2.90
N TYR A 76 4.06 1.42 -2.03
CA TYR A 76 5.09 0.45 -2.40
C TYR A 76 4.57 -0.97 -2.22
N SER A 77 4.71 -1.79 -3.26
CA SER A 77 4.53 -3.23 -3.09
C SER A 77 5.65 -3.82 -2.23
N GLN A 78 5.49 -5.08 -1.83
CA GLN A 78 6.61 -5.85 -1.29
C GLN A 78 7.75 -5.90 -2.33
N ASN A 79 8.99 -5.91 -1.84
CA ASN A 79 10.14 -6.07 -2.73
C ASN A 79 10.07 -7.46 -3.36
N LEU A 80 10.35 -7.52 -4.66
CA LEU A 80 10.49 -8.76 -5.39
C LEU A 80 11.99 -9.10 -5.49
N THR A 81 12.34 -10.35 -5.32
CA THR A 81 13.72 -10.82 -5.55
C THR A 81 13.79 -11.54 -6.88
N ILE A 82 14.69 -11.13 -7.77
CA ILE A 82 14.88 -11.75 -9.08
C ILE A 82 16.20 -12.55 -9.13
N PRO A 83 16.22 -13.70 -9.83
CA PRO A 83 15.08 -14.36 -10.49
C PRO A 83 14.08 -15.00 -9.50
N SER A 84 12.79 -14.86 -9.78
CA SER A 84 11.69 -15.39 -8.96
C SER A 84 11.01 -16.58 -9.67
N GLU A 85 11.77 -17.63 -9.95
CA GLU A 85 11.24 -18.86 -10.53
C GLU A 85 10.88 -19.86 -9.42
N SER A 86 9.77 -20.59 -9.58
CA SER A 86 9.41 -21.65 -8.61
C SER A 86 10.45 -22.78 -8.57
N ASN A 87 11.20 -22.94 -9.68
CA ASN A 87 12.34 -23.86 -9.81
C ASN A 87 13.68 -23.16 -9.59
N THR A 88 13.73 -21.95 -9.00
CA THR A 88 14.98 -21.28 -8.69
C THR A 88 15.85 -22.25 -7.87
N PRO A 89 17.04 -22.63 -8.38
CA PRO A 89 17.95 -23.50 -7.64
C PRO A 89 18.25 -22.92 -6.27
N SER A 90 18.59 -23.76 -5.29
CA SER A 90 18.87 -23.31 -3.92
C SER A 90 19.91 -22.17 -3.90
N GLN A 91 19.95 -21.38 -2.81
CA GLN A 91 20.90 -20.27 -2.60
C GLN A 91 22.38 -20.62 -2.88
N TRP A 92 22.71 -21.90 -3.04
CA TRP A 92 24.00 -22.41 -3.47
C TRP A 92 24.38 -22.03 -4.91
N TYR A 93 23.43 -21.66 -5.77
CA TYR A 93 23.69 -21.28 -7.17
C TYR A 93 23.85 -19.77 -7.40
N PHE A 94 23.47 -18.93 -6.44
CA PHE A 94 23.55 -17.47 -6.54
C PHE A 94 24.15 -16.87 -5.29
N CYS A 95 25.22 -16.06 -5.42
CA CYS A 95 25.83 -15.35 -4.29
C CYS A 95 24.85 -14.38 -3.59
N SER A 96 23.94 -13.77 -4.36
CA SER A 96 22.84 -12.93 -3.85
C SER A 96 21.75 -12.79 -4.91
N LEU A 97 20.48 -12.70 -4.48
CA LEU A 97 19.36 -12.35 -5.34
C LEU A 97 19.23 -10.82 -5.42
N PHE A 98 18.81 -10.30 -6.56
CA PHE A 98 18.59 -8.86 -6.71
C PHE A 98 17.25 -8.43 -6.14
N SER A 99 17.25 -7.49 -5.21
CA SER A 99 16.02 -6.89 -4.70
C SER A 99 15.52 -5.79 -5.64
N VAL A 100 14.26 -5.90 -6.03
CA VAL A 100 13.53 -4.95 -6.87
C VAL A 100 12.42 -4.32 -6.05
N SER A 101 12.38 -2.98 -6.06
CA SER A 101 11.29 -2.18 -5.52
C SER A 101 10.27 -1.90 -6.61
N CYS A 102 8.98 -2.00 -6.27
CA CYS A 102 7.89 -1.58 -7.14
C CYS A 102 7.00 -0.57 -6.40
N PHE A 103 6.81 0.58 -7.03
CA PHE A 103 5.93 1.65 -6.56
C PHE A 103 4.76 1.79 -7.52
N GLY A 104 3.56 1.55 -7.01
CA GLY A 104 2.34 1.63 -7.80
C GLY A 104 1.61 2.94 -7.55
N ILE A 105 1.18 3.59 -8.62
CA ILE A 105 0.22 4.70 -8.59
C ILE A 105 -1.03 4.23 -9.35
N TYR A 106 -2.14 4.12 -8.64
CA TYR A 106 -3.45 3.82 -9.20
C TYR A 106 -4.22 5.13 -9.39
N TYR A 107 -4.65 5.39 -10.62
CA TYR A 107 -5.43 6.55 -10.98
C TYR A 107 -6.90 6.14 -11.07
N GLU A 108 -7.73 6.64 -10.15
CA GLU A 108 -9.13 6.24 -10.06
C GLU A 108 -9.95 6.69 -11.27
N ASN A 109 -9.62 7.84 -11.86
CA ASN A 109 -10.43 8.42 -12.93
C ASN A 109 -10.41 7.55 -14.19
N ASP A 110 -9.24 7.00 -14.56
CA ASP A 110 -9.11 6.11 -15.73
C ASP A 110 -9.13 4.63 -15.35
N GLY A 111 -9.03 4.30 -14.06
CA GLY A 111 -8.89 2.93 -13.56
C GLY A 111 -7.57 2.27 -13.95
N VAL A 112 -6.52 3.07 -14.18
CA VAL A 112 -5.22 2.59 -14.66
C VAL A 112 -4.18 2.58 -13.53
N GLN A 113 -3.45 1.47 -13.40
CA GLN A 113 -2.31 1.35 -12.50
C GLN A 113 -0.99 1.55 -13.26
N THR A 114 -0.18 2.51 -12.83
CA THR A 114 1.20 2.71 -13.31
C THR A 114 2.17 2.19 -12.26
N ASN A 115 3.05 1.26 -12.65
CA ASN A 115 4.04 0.67 -11.75
C ASN A 115 5.44 1.12 -12.16
N TYR A 116 6.16 1.71 -11.22
CA TYR A 116 7.56 2.08 -11.34
C TYR A 116 8.42 1.00 -10.71
N ILE A 117 9.30 0.40 -11.49
CA ILE A 117 10.12 -0.73 -11.09
C ILE A 117 11.58 -0.29 -11.14
N TYR A 118 12.30 -0.46 -10.03
CA TYR A 118 13.73 -0.17 -9.95
C TYR A 118 14.42 -1.13 -8.98
N ASP A 119 15.69 -1.40 -9.22
CA ASP A 119 16.49 -2.30 -8.39
C ASP A 119 17.18 -1.57 -7.23
N GLU A 120 17.77 -2.36 -6.33
CA GLU A 120 18.55 -1.90 -5.20
C GLU A 120 19.85 -1.16 -5.57
N SER A 121 20.34 -1.30 -6.81
CA SER A 121 21.53 -0.59 -7.28
C SER A 121 21.23 0.87 -7.62
N THR A 122 19.99 1.13 -8.04
CA THR A 122 19.52 2.48 -8.39
C THR A 122 19.21 3.27 -7.13
N SER A 123 18.37 2.73 -6.25
CA SER A 123 18.02 3.37 -4.97
C SER A 123 17.25 2.46 -4.02
N GLY A 124 17.04 2.94 -2.79
CA GLY A 124 16.13 2.34 -1.83
C GLY A 124 14.71 2.90 -1.91
N LYS A 125 13.85 2.47 -1.00
CA LYS A 125 12.53 3.09 -0.78
C LYS A 125 12.72 4.37 0.03
N GLY A 126 12.43 5.51 -0.57
CA GLY A 126 12.63 6.81 0.06
C GLY A 126 11.63 7.87 -0.43
N SER A 127 11.56 8.98 0.31
CA SER A 127 10.72 10.14 -0.05
C SER A 127 11.10 10.71 -1.41
N ASP A 128 12.39 10.76 -1.72
CA ASP A 128 12.88 11.41 -2.95
C ASP A 128 12.45 10.62 -4.17
N GLN A 129 12.45 9.28 -4.07
CA GLN A 129 11.94 8.42 -5.12
C GLN A 129 10.43 8.54 -5.28
N ILE A 130 9.68 8.63 -4.19
CA ILE A 130 8.22 8.90 -4.25
C ILE A 130 7.97 10.21 -4.98
N ASN A 131 8.67 11.28 -4.59
CA ASN A 131 8.50 12.61 -5.20
C ASN A 131 8.86 12.60 -6.68
N SER A 132 9.96 11.94 -7.06
CA SER A 132 10.41 11.82 -8.44
C SER A 132 9.40 11.05 -9.30
N MET A 133 8.96 9.86 -8.85
CA MET A 133 7.98 9.04 -9.56
C MET A 133 6.60 9.71 -9.64
N LEU A 134 6.19 10.43 -8.59
CA LEU A 134 4.95 11.18 -8.58
C LEU A 134 5.01 12.39 -9.53
N ALA A 135 6.11 13.14 -9.53
CA ALA A 135 6.32 14.25 -10.46
C ALA A 135 6.26 13.77 -11.91
N HIS A 136 7.02 12.71 -12.23
CA HIS A 136 6.97 12.07 -13.55
C HIS A 136 5.55 11.61 -13.90
N PHE A 137 4.82 11.00 -12.97
CA PHE A 137 3.43 10.59 -13.20
C PHE A 137 2.51 11.78 -13.53
N ILE A 138 2.61 12.87 -12.77
CA ILE A 138 1.82 14.08 -13.00
C ILE A 138 2.11 14.64 -14.40
N GLU A 139 3.38 14.81 -14.74
CA GLU A 139 3.80 15.41 -16.02
C GLU A 139 3.45 14.54 -17.24
N THR A 140 3.47 13.22 -17.10
CA THR A 140 3.30 12.30 -18.23
C THR A 140 1.91 11.70 -18.36
N LYS A 141 1.13 11.64 -17.26
CA LYS A 141 -0.19 11.00 -17.24
C LYS A 141 -1.32 11.95 -16.89
N LEU A 142 -1.11 12.93 -16.01
CA LEU A 142 -2.18 13.85 -15.60
C LEU A 142 -2.23 15.12 -16.46
N VAL A 143 -1.09 15.80 -16.64
CA VAL A 143 -1.00 17.06 -17.39
C VAL A 143 -1.26 16.91 -18.91
N PRO A 144 -0.80 15.87 -19.62
CA PRO A 144 -0.98 15.81 -21.08
C PRO A 144 -2.43 15.54 -21.50
N VAL A 145 -3.34 15.25 -20.54
CA VAL A 145 -4.79 15.12 -20.80
C VAL A 145 -5.50 16.48 -20.69
N GLY A 146 -4.83 17.53 -20.22
CA GLY A 146 -5.39 18.86 -19.99
C GLY A 146 -4.75 19.97 -20.84
N LYS A 147 -5.25 20.14 -22.06
CA LYS A 147 -5.21 21.34 -22.94
C LYS A 147 -3.85 21.99 -23.26
N PRO A 148 -3.58 22.30 -24.55
CA PRO A 148 -2.51 23.24 -24.89
C PRO A 148 -2.87 24.63 -24.34
N THR A 149 -1.90 25.25 -23.66
CA THR A 149 -1.89 26.69 -23.36
C THR A 149 -1.93 27.52 -24.62
#